data_AF-A0A4Y9SZL0-F1
#
_entry.id   AF-A0A4Y9SZL0-F1
#
_cell.length_a   1.000
_cell.length_b   1.000
_cell.length_c   1.000
_cell.angle_alpha   90.00
_cell.angle_beta   90.00
_cell.angle_gamma   90.00
#
_symmetry.space_group_name_H-M   'P 1'
#
loop_
_entity.id
_entity.type
_entity.pdbx_description
1 polymer ?
#
loop_
_entity_poly.entity_id
_entity_poly.type
_entity_poly.pdbx_seq_one_letter_code
_entity_poly.pdbx_strand_id
1 'polypeptide(L)'
;MRFDAIIVGGSFAGLAAATYIARARRSVCIIDAGSPRNRFASHSHGFFAQDGSNPLKMLATARSQVAAYPTASFVEGAAVDAQLGPNGFSVTLADGTVLEGSKLVLAFGLSDELPGIAGLAERWGDSVLHCPYCHGYEFSGQRLGVLYTSEVSFHQAMLIPDWGPTTLFLNGAELPDEQTLANLRARNVSIISEPVKALHGNAQQLAAIELASGRMVETDALYLAPRTRLNSDVAQKLGCEMEDGPTGRFIRTDAQKTTTIPGVYAAGDITRGAHNVTWACADGVTAGMAVHRALVF
;
A
#
# COMPACT_ATOMS: atom_id res chain seq x y z
N MET A 1 31.81 3.36 0.47
CA MET A 1 31.37 4.77 0.58
C MET A 1 30.21 4.79 1.55
N ARG A 2 30.21 5.70 2.52
CA ARG A 2 29.21 5.74 3.60
C ARG A 2 28.28 6.93 3.39
N PHE A 3 26.97 6.69 3.52
CA PHE A 3 25.93 7.71 3.38
C PHE A 3 25.52 8.26 4.76
N ASP A 4 24.94 9.46 4.78
CA ASP A 4 24.27 9.96 5.99
C ASP A 4 22.98 9.17 6.24
N ALA A 5 22.27 8.77 5.18
CA ALA A 5 21.08 7.94 5.27
C ALA A 5 20.98 6.93 4.10
N ILE A 6 20.45 5.75 4.41
CA ILE A 6 19.97 4.79 3.41
C ILE A 6 18.45 4.73 3.49
N ILE A 7 17.79 4.67 2.34
CA ILE A 7 16.34 4.49 2.22
C ILE A 7 16.09 3.18 1.48
N VAL A 8 15.33 2.27 2.11
CA VAL A 8 14.93 1.00 1.51
C VAL A 8 13.51 1.15 0.98
N GLY A 9 13.37 1.31 -0.33
CA GLY A 9 12.12 1.55 -1.06
C GLY A 9 12.12 2.92 -1.74
N GLY A 10 12.00 2.95 -3.07
CA GLY A 10 12.07 4.16 -3.91
C GLY A 10 10.72 4.62 -4.48
N SER A 11 9.62 4.32 -3.80
CA SER A 11 8.28 4.82 -4.16
C SER A 11 7.96 6.13 -3.41
N PHE A 12 6.69 6.53 -3.34
CA PHE A 12 6.23 7.82 -2.82
C PHE A 12 6.81 8.20 -1.45
N ALA A 13 6.76 7.30 -0.46
CA ALA A 13 7.29 7.56 0.88
C ALA A 13 8.83 7.75 0.88
N GLY A 14 9.55 6.86 0.21
CA GLY A 14 11.02 6.92 0.15
C GLY A 14 11.53 8.14 -0.61
N LEU A 15 10.90 8.48 -1.75
CA LEU A 15 11.26 9.67 -2.53
C LEU A 15 10.92 10.97 -1.78
N ALA A 16 9.82 11.02 -1.03
CA ALA A 16 9.50 12.15 -0.17
C ALA A 16 10.55 12.34 0.94
N ALA A 17 10.97 11.25 1.60
CA ALA A 17 12.05 11.29 2.59
C ALA A 17 13.39 11.73 1.97
N ALA A 18 13.76 11.15 0.83
CA ALA A 18 14.98 11.48 0.10
C ALA A 18 15.06 12.97 -0.25
N THR A 19 13.95 13.56 -0.69
CA THR A 19 13.88 14.99 -1.04
C THR A 19 14.33 15.86 0.12
N TYR A 20 13.83 15.62 1.34
CA TYR A 20 14.17 16.46 2.51
C TYR A 20 15.61 16.23 2.99
N ILE A 21 16.09 15.00 2.96
CA ILE A 21 17.48 14.66 3.31
C ILE A 21 18.45 15.31 2.31
N ALA A 22 18.19 15.18 1.02
CA ALA A 22 19.02 15.76 -0.05
C ALA A 22 19.00 17.30 -0.04
N ARG A 23 17.84 17.93 0.21
CA ARG A 23 17.73 19.39 0.37
C ARG A 23 18.50 19.93 1.58
N ALA A 24 18.65 19.11 2.62
CA ALA A 24 19.52 19.39 3.74
C ALA A 24 21.02 19.15 3.44
N ARG A 25 21.36 18.87 2.17
CA ARG A 25 22.72 18.62 1.66
C ARG A 25 23.40 17.43 2.32
N ARG A 26 22.61 16.45 2.76
CA ARG A 26 23.09 15.17 3.29
C ARG A 26 23.12 14.13 2.17
N SER A 27 24.09 13.23 2.26
CA SER A 27 24.27 12.12 1.34
C SER A 27 23.22 11.04 1.62
N VAL A 28 22.44 10.67 0.60
CA VAL A 28 21.35 9.70 0.72
C VAL A 28 21.37 8.70 -0.42
N CYS A 29 21.27 7.42 -0.09
CA CYS A 29 21.15 6.34 -1.07
C CYS A 29 19.76 5.71 -1.00
N ILE A 30 19.05 5.70 -2.12
CA ILE A 30 17.74 5.06 -2.26
C ILE A 30 17.94 3.71 -2.95
N ILE A 31 17.59 2.63 -2.25
CA ILE A 31 17.59 1.26 -2.76
C ILE A 31 16.15 0.95 -3.18
N ASP A 32 15.92 0.58 -4.44
CA ASP A 32 14.58 0.34 -4.94
C ASP A 32 14.47 -0.90 -5.83
N ALA A 33 13.45 -1.72 -5.57
CA ALA A 33 13.17 -2.95 -6.32
C ALA A 33 12.17 -2.73 -7.47
N GLY A 34 11.66 -1.51 -7.68
CA GLY A 34 10.88 -1.15 -8.87
C GLY A 34 9.47 -1.75 -8.95
N SER A 35 8.87 -2.16 -7.82
CA SER A 35 7.56 -2.82 -7.79
C SER A 35 6.54 -2.06 -6.92
N PRO A 36 6.11 -0.84 -7.32
CA PRO A 36 5.17 -0.04 -6.52
C PRO A 36 3.81 -0.72 -6.44
N ARG A 37 3.13 -0.62 -5.28
CA ARG A 37 1.85 -1.31 -5.00
C ARG A 37 0.75 -0.96 -6.00
N ASN A 38 0.68 0.31 -6.41
CA ASN A 38 -0.34 0.81 -7.35
C ASN A 38 0.03 0.67 -8.83
N ARG A 39 1.04 -0.14 -9.18
CA ARG A 39 1.44 -0.42 -10.59
C ARG A 39 0.33 -1.02 -11.45
N PHE A 40 -0.71 -1.56 -10.82
CA PHE A 40 -1.85 -2.17 -11.47
C PHE A 40 -2.89 -1.15 -11.96
N ALA A 41 -2.90 0.07 -11.38
CA ALA A 41 -3.87 1.10 -11.76
C ALA A 41 -3.29 2.01 -12.87
N SER A 42 -4.13 2.33 -13.85
CA SER A 42 -3.76 3.24 -14.95
C SER A 42 -3.71 4.71 -14.52
N HIS A 43 -4.51 5.08 -13.51
CA HIS A 43 -4.64 6.43 -12.97
C HIS A 43 -4.69 6.41 -11.43
N SER A 44 -4.18 7.46 -10.80
CA SER A 44 -4.19 7.67 -9.36
C SER A 44 -5.11 8.85 -9.05
N HIS A 45 -5.98 8.70 -8.05
CA HIS A 45 -6.91 9.76 -7.61
C HIS A 45 -6.69 10.14 -6.14
N GLY A 46 -7.20 11.30 -5.76
CA GLY A 46 -7.16 11.82 -4.40
C GLY A 46 -5.81 12.43 -3.96
N PHE A 47 -4.83 12.50 -4.86
CA PHE A 47 -3.56 13.18 -4.59
C PHE A 47 -3.58 14.60 -5.15
N PHE A 48 -3.41 15.59 -4.27
CA PHE A 48 -3.51 17.01 -4.63
C PHE A 48 -2.59 17.38 -5.80
N ALA A 49 -3.14 18.08 -6.80
CA ALA A 49 -2.48 18.48 -8.04
C ALA A 49 -1.99 17.32 -8.94
N GLN A 50 -2.39 16.08 -8.67
CA GLN A 50 -2.07 14.88 -9.44
C GLN A 50 -3.29 13.96 -9.59
N ASP A 51 -4.49 14.49 -9.38
CA ASP A 51 -5.73 13.73 -9.51
C ASP A 51 -5.95 13.31 -10.96
N GLY A 52 -6.10 12.00 -11.19
CA GLY A 52 -6.16 11.40 -12.52
C GLY A 52 -4.80 11.22 -13.20
N SER A 53 -3.67 11.45 -12.52
CA SER A 53 -2.35 11.22 -13.11
C SER A 53 -1.99 9.73 -13.13
N ASN A 54 -1.20 9.31 -14.12
CA ASN A 54 -0.65 7.95 -14.14
C ASN A 54 0.41 7.77 -13.02
N PRO A 55 0.27 6.76 -12.14
CA PRO A 55 1.13 6.61 -10.96
C PRO A 55 2.61 6.37 -11.30
N LEU A 56 2.91 5.66 -12.40
CA LEU A 56 4.29 5.42 -12.82
C LEU A 56 4.94 6.71 -13.36
N LYS A 57 4.18 7.56 -14.06
CA LYS A 57 4.66 8.89 -14.48
C LYS A 57 4.90 9.82 -13.28
N MET A 58 4.04 9.75 -12.27
CA MET A 58 4.24 10.49 -11.00
C MET A 58 5.54 10.07 -10.33
N LEU A 59 5.80 8.76 -10.21
CA LEU A 59 7.05 8.23 -9.64
C LEU A 59 8.28 8.60 -10.46
N ALA A 60 8.22 8.48 -11.79
CA ALA A 60 9.33 8.89 -12.66
C ALA A 60 9.66 10.39 -12.50
N THR A 61 8.63 11.23 -12.35
CA THR A 61 8.79 12.67 -12.10
C THR A 61 9.42 12.95 -10.73
N ALA A 62 8.92 12.30 -9.67
CA ALA A 62 9.50 12.46 -8.34
C ALA A 62 10.95 11.95 -8.29
N ARG A 63 11.24 10.83 -8.94
CA ARG A 63 12.60 10.26 -9.03
C ARG A 63 13.56 11.22 -9.74
N SER A 64 13.16 11.81 -10.86
CA SER A 64 14.03 12.75 -11.60
C SER A 64 14.31 14.02 -10.79
N GLN A 65 13.31 14.52 -10.05
CA GLN A 65 13.48 15.66 -9.14
C GLN A 65 14.46 15.35 -7.99
N VAL A 66 14.40 14.15 -7.41
CA VAL A 66 15.36 13.72 -6.38
C VAL A 66 16.76 13.53 -6.97
N ALA A 67 16.86 12.94 -8.17
CA ALA A 67 18.14 12.72 -8.85
C ALA A 67 18.87 14.01 -9.25
N ALA A 68 18.16 15.15 -9.32
CA ALA A 68 18.76 16.45 -9.57
C ALA A 68 19.62 16.97 -8.39
N TYR A 69 19.47 16.40 -7.19
CA TYR A 69 20.34 16.73 -6.06
C TYR A 69 21.63 15.91 -6.11
N PRO A 70 22.83 16.53 -6.09
CA PRO A 70 24.10 15.81 -6.25
C PRO A 70 24.46 14.88 -5.09
N THR A 71 23.77 15.02 -3.95
CA THR A 71 23.95 14.17 -2.76
C THR A 71 23.00 12.97 -2.74
N ALA A 72 22.10 12.83 -3.71
CA ALA A 72 21.21 11.70 -3.85
C ALA A 72 21.81 10.65 -4.81
N SER A 73 21.69 9.38 -4.43
CA SER A 73 22.12 8.24 -5.26
C SER A 73 21.03 7.18 -5.28
N PHE A 74 20.94 6.45 -6.39
CA PHE A 74 19.97 5.37 -6.57
C PHE A 74 20.69 4.06 -6.83
N VAL A 75 20.21 3.00 -6.19
CA VAL A 75 20.63 1.64 -6.45
C VAL A 75 19.39 0.81 -6.74
N GLU A 76 19.37 0.16 -7.90
CA GLU A 76 18.33 -0.79 -8.25
C GLU A 76 18.64 -2.13 -7.57
N GLY A 77 17.70 -2.65 -6.79
CA GLY A 77 17.89 -3.89 -6.06
C GLY A 77 16.94 -4.05 -4.88
N ALA A 78 16.89 -5.27 -4.36
CA ALA A 78 16.15 -5.60 -3.16
C ALA A 78 17.12 -5.66 -1.97
N ALA A 79 16.83 -4.89 -0.91
CA ALA A 79 17.49 -5.08 0.38
C ALA A 79 16.94 -6.34 1.05
N VAL A 80 17.84 -7.25 1.42
CA VAL A 80 17.50 -8.56 2.02
C VAL A 80 17.93 -8.67 3.47
N ASP A 81 18.82 -7.80 3.94
CA ASP A 81 19.22 -7.73 5.34
C ASP A 81 19.64 -6.31 5.73
N ALA A 82 19.52 -5.99 7.01
CA ALA A 82 20.12 -4.79 7.59
C ALA A 82 20.55 -5.05 9.04
N GLN A 83 21.71 -4.51 9.41
CA GLN A 83 22.31 -4.71 10.72
C GLN A 83 22.83 -3.40 11.29
N LEU A 84 22.74 -3.25 12.62
CA LEU A 84 23.41 -2.17 13.35
C LEU A 84 24.87 -2.59 13.60
N GLY A 85 25.81 -1.83 13.04
CA GLY A 85 27.24 -1.94 13.30
C GLY A 85 27.78 -0.80 14.17
N PRO A 86 29.10 -0.78 14.42
CA PRO A 86 29.76 0.24 15.25
C PRO A 86 29.58 1.67 14.74
N ASN A 87 29.30 1.80 13.44
CA ASN A 87 29.34 3.02 12.66
C ASN A 87 27.97 3.30 12.00
N GLY A 88 26.86 2.88 12.60
CA GLY A 88 25.53 3.00 12.01
C GLY A 88 25.07 1.70 11.38
N PHE A 89 24.42 1.76 10.23
CA PHE A 89 23.74 0.62 9.61
C PHE A 89 24.45 0.13 8.36
N SER A 90 24.48 -1.19 8.17
CA SER A 90 24.79 -1.83 6.89
C SER A 90 23.53 -2.45 6.31
N VAL A 91 23.29 -2.25 5.01
CA VAL A 91 22.18 -2.85 4.26
C VAL A 91 22.76 -3.75 3.18
N THR A 92 22.38 -5.03 3.21
CA THR A 92 22.80 -6.04 2.24
C THR A 92 21.72 -6.19 1.19
N LEU A 93 22.13 -6.11 -0.08
CA LEU A 93 21.27 -6.32 -1.24
C LEU A 93 21.31 -7.79 -1.67
N ALA A 94 20.31 -8.21 -2.45
CA ALA A 94 20.18 -9.60 -2.93
C ALA A 94 21.38 -10.09 -3.76
N ASP A 95 22.13 -9.17 -4.40
CA ASP A 95 23.33 -9.46 -5.17
C ASP A 95 24.61 -9.56 -4.32
N GLY A 96 24.49 -9.38 -3.00
CA GLY A 96 25.60 -9.36 -2.05
C GLY A 96 26.26 -7.99 -1.88
N THR A 97 25.83 -6.96 -2.60
CA THR A 97 26.29 -5.58 -2.39
C THR A 97 25.93 -5.12 -0.98
N VAL A 98 26.88 -4.49 -0.28
CA VAL A 98 26.66 -3.91 1.05
C VAL A 98 26.83 -2.40 1.00
N LEU A 99 25.82 -1.69 1.48
CA LEU A 99 25.81 -0.23 1.60
C LEU A 99 25.80 0.17 3.07
N GLU A 100 26.55 1.21 3.42
CA GLU A 100 26.65 1.69 4.81
C GLU A 100 26.05 3.08 4.95
N GLY A 101 25.32 3.32 6.04
CA GLY A 101 24.63 4.58 6.30
C GLY A 101 24.52 4.89 7.79
N SER A 102 24.56 6.16 8.18
CA SER A 102 24.43 6.55 9.59
C SER A 102 22.99 6.39 10.12
N LYS A 103 21.98 6.55 9.26
CA LYS A 103 20.55 6.37 9.56
C LYS A 103 19.89 5.49 8.49
N LEU A 104 18.74 4.89 8.83
CA LEU A 104 17.98 4.02 7.93
C LEU A 104 16.52 4.45 7.87
N VAL A 105 15.95 4.54 6.66
CA VAL A 105 14.51 4.73 6.44
C VAL A 105 13.95 3.51 5.72
N LEU A 106 12.97 2.85 6.32
CA LEU A 106 12.23 1.75 5.73
C LEU A 106 10.98 2.30 5.03
N ALA A 107 10.86 2.05 3.73
CA ALA A 107 9.78 2.52 2.86
C ALA A 107 9.45 1.51 1.75
N PHE A 108 9.68 0.21 2.01
CA PHE A 108 9.62 -0.86 1.01
C PHE A 108 8.20 -1.31 0.62
N GLY A 109 7.18 -0.72 1.25
CA GLY A 109 5.78 -0.99 0.95
C GLY A 109 5.31 -2.39 1.32
N LEU A 110 4.12 -2.73 0.84
CA LEU A 110 3.48 -4.01 1.07
C LEU A 110 2.83 -4.54 -0.22
N SER A 111 2.43 -5.80 -0.20
CA SER A 111 1.69 -6.48 -1.26
C SER A 111 0.32 -6.92 -0.75
N ASP A 112 -0.65 -6.91 -1.65
CA ASP A 112 -2.01 -7.39 -1.42
C ASP A 112 -2.10 -8.89 -1.73
N GLU A 113 -2.61 -9.68 -0.78
CA GLU A 113 -2.86 -11.10 -0.94
C GLU A 113 -4.29 -11.32 -1.42
N LEU A 114 -4.40 -11.66 -2.70
CA LEU A 114 -5.70 -11.83 -3.37
C LEU A 114 -6.23 -13.25 -3.20
N PRO A 115 -7.56 -13.43 -3.03
CA PRO A 115 -8.18 -14.75 -3.03
C PRO A 115 -7.95 -15.51 -4.34
N GLY A 116 -7.79 -16.83 -4.26
CA GLY A 116 -7.63 -17.72 -5.41
C GLY A 116 -8.92 -17.97 -6.20
N ILE A 117 -9.61 -16.89 -6.60
CA ILE A 117 -10.84 -16.92 -7.41
C ILE A 117 -10.46 -16.66 -8.86
N ALA A 118 -10.89 -17.52 -9.77
CA ALA A 118 -10.60 -17.38 -11.20
C ALA A 118 -11.10 -16.02 -11.73
N GLY A 119 -10.24 -15.29 -12.44
CA GLY A 119 -10.58 -13.98 -13.01
C GLY A 119 -10.43 -12.78 -12.05
N LEU A 120 -10.10 -13.00 -10.76
CA LEU A 120 -9.96 -11.92 -9.79
C LEU A 120 -8.63 -11.16 -9.95
N ALA A 121 -7.52 -11.89 -10.01
CA ALA A 121 -6.19 -11.29 -10.08
C ALA A 121 -5.96 -10.53 -11.40
N GLU A 122 -6.56 -11.00 -12.49
CA GLU A 122 -6.48 -10.41 -13.83
C GLU A 122 -7.16 -9.03 -13.93
N ARG A 123 -8.04 -8.70 -12.97
CA ARG A 123 -8.81 -7.45 -12.91
C ARG A 123 -8.38 -6.52 -11.77
N TRP A 124 -7.39 -6.95 -10.99
CA TRP A 124 -6.88 -6.17 -9.86
C TRP A 124 -6.29 -4.85 -10.32
N GLY A 125 -6.77 -3.74 -9.75
CA GLY A 125 -6.32 -2.38 -10.08
C GLY A 125 -7.15 -1.68 -11.16
N ASP A 126 -8.07 -2.38 -11.81
CA ASP A 126 -8.96 -1.83 -12.84
C ASP A 126 -10.43 -1.90 -12.42
N SER A 127 -10.97 -3.11 -12.29
CA SER A 127 -12.37 -3.33 -11.86
C SER A 127 -12.49 -4.21 -10.62
N VAL A 128 -11.38 -4.72 -10.10
CA VAL A 128 -11.28 -5.31 -8.76
C VAL A 128 -10.36 -4.42 -7.92
N LEU A 129 -10.89 -3.89 -6.82
CA LEU A 129 -10.37 -2.68 -6.16
C LEU A 129 -10.36 -2.85 -4.64
N HIS A 130 -9.52 -2.12 -3.92
CA HIS A 130 -9.59 -2.09 -2.44
C HIS A 130 -10.08 -0.77 -1.85
N CYS A 131 -9.78 0.34 -2.52
CA CYS A 131 -9.99 1.68 -1.99
C CYS A 131 -11.11 2.37 -2.76
N PRO A 132 -12.31 2.56 -2.17
CA PRO A 132 -13.40 3.27 -2.83
C PRO A 132 -13.09 4.77 -3.03
N TYR A 133 -12.29 5.39 -2.16
CA TYR A 133 -11.85 6.77 -2.38
C TYR A 133 -10.90 6.94 -3.57
N CYS A 134 -10.28 5.85 -4.03
CA CYS A 134 -9.27 5.88 -5.08
C CYS A 134 -9.86 5.62 -6.47
N HIS A 135 -10.99 4.91 -6.54
CA HIS A 135 -11.58 4.44 -7.80
C HIS A 135 -13.12 4.49 -7.83
N GLY A 136 -13.78 4.79 -6.70
CA GLY A 136 -15.23 4.70 -6.60
C GLY A 136 -15.96 5.71 -7.48
N TYR A 137 -15.36 6.88 -7.68
CA TYR A 137 -15.95 7.94 -8.51
C TYR A 137 -16.10 7.50 -9.97
N GLU A 138 -15.12 6.77 -10.50
CA GLU A 138 -15.11 6.26 -11.87
C GLU A 138 -16.20 5.20 -12.10
N PHE A 139 -16.67 4.56 -11.03
CA PHE A 139 -17.76 3.57 -11.06
C PHE A 139 -19.10 4.11 -10.50
N SER A 140 -19.25 5.44 -10.37
CA SER A 140 -20.47 6.02 -9.83
C SER A 140 -21.72 5.64 -10.63
N GLY A 141 -22.77 5.22 -9.90
CA GLY A 141 -24.05 4.78 -10.45
C GLY A 141 -24.07 3.35 -11.00
N GLN A 142 -22.93 2.66 -11.05
CA GLN A 142 -22.81 1.30 -11.58
C GLN A 142 -23.12 0.23 -10.53
N ARG A 143 -23.19 -1.05 -10.93
CA ARG A 143 -23.46 -2.18 -10.03
C ARG A 143 -22.17 -2.56 -9.30
N LEU A 144 -22.11 -2.29 -8.00
CA LEU A 144 -20.92 -2.49 -7.19
C LEU A 144 -21.04 -3.76 -6.35
N GLY A 145 -19.95 -4.52 -6.28
CA GLY A 145 -19.82 -5.69 -5.43
C GLY A 145 -18.87 -5.41 -4.28
N VAL A 146 -19.08 -6.06 -3.13
CA VAL A 146 -18.08 -6.20 -2.07
C VAL A 146 -17.87 -7.68 -1.80
N LEU A 147 -16.63 -8.16 -1.89
CA LEU A 147 -16.28 -9.53 -1.53
C LEU A 147 -15.89 -9.59 -0.06
N TYR A 148 -16.54 -10.49 0.67
CA TYR A 148 -16.16 -10.80 2.04
C TYR A 148 -14.81 -11.53 2.09
N THR A 149 -13.86 -10.92 2.80
CA THR A 149 -12.54 -11.49 3.09
C THR A 149 -12.22 -11.46 4.59
N SER A 150 -12.85 -10.55 5.34
CA SER A 150 -12.82 -10.44 6.80
C SER A 150 -13.99 -9.56 7.29
N GLU A 151 -14.13 -9.38 8.60
CA GLU A 151 -15.15 -8.50 9.17
C GLU A 151 -15.08 -7.05 8.67
N VAL A 152 -13.90 -6.59 8.23
CA VAL A 152 -13.72 -5.26 7.61
C VAL A 152 -14.59 -5.10 6.36
N SER A 153 -14.88 -6.19 5.65
CA SER A 153 -15.74 -6.17 4.46
C SER A 153 -17.15 -5.69 4.79
N PHE A 154 -17.67 -5.88 6.01
CA PHE A 154 -18.98 -5.33 6.40
C PHE A 154 -18.94 -3.81 6.46
N HIS A 155 -17.89 -3.23 7.06
CA HIS A 155 -17.69 -1.79 7.07
C HIS A 155 -17.53 -1.23 5.66
N GLN A 156 -16.74 -1.91 4.82
CA GLN A 156 -16.60 -1.54 3.41
C GLN A 156 -17.96 -1.57 2.68
N ALA A 157 -18.75 -2.63 2.85
CA ALA A 157 -20.08 -2.78 2.24
C ALA A 157 -21.08 -1.71 2.68
N MET A 158 -20.99 -1.19 3.91
CA MET A 158 -21.80 -0.05 4.34
C MET A 158 -21.36 1.27 3.70
N LEU A 159 -20.10 1.38 3.28
CA LEU A 159 -19.52 2.59 2.69
C LEU A 159 -19.78 2.70 1.17
N ILE A 160 -19.62 1.59 0.43
CA ILE A 160 -19.77 1.56 -1.05
C ILE A 160 -21.09 2.16 -1.60
N PRO A 161 -22.25 2.09 -0.93
CA PRO A 161 -23.50 2.65 -1.43
C PRO A 161 -23.49 4.15 -1.74
N ASP A 162 -22.52 4.92 -1.25
CA ASP A 162 -22.36 6.33 -1.65
C ASP A 162 -21.94 6.50 -3.11
N TRP A 163 -21.38 5.46 -3.73
CA TRP A 163 -21.00 5.46 -5.15
C TRP A 163 -22.01 4.71 -6.04
N GLY A 164 -22.68 3.67 -5.57
CA GLY A 164 -23.63 2.93 -6.41
C GLY A 164 -24.35 1.75 -5.74
N PRO A 165 -25.38 1.17 -6.40
CA PRO A 165 -26.08 -0.01 -5.91
C PRO A 165 -25.11 -1.14 -5.54
N THR A 166 -25.18 -1.63 -4.30
CA THR A 166 -24.15 -2.50 -3.72
C THR A 166 -24.68 -3.89 -3.37
N THR A 167 -23.93 -4.92 -3.76
CA THR A 167 -24.13 -6.31 -3.33
C THR A 167 -22.91 -6.80 -2.54
N LEU A 168 -23.12 -7.23 -1.30
CA LEU A 168 -22.14 -7.94 -0.49
C LEU A 168 -22.19 -9.45 -0.79
N PHE A 169 -21.09 -9.99 -1.30
CA PHE A 169 -20.87 -11.42 -1.52
C PHE A 169 -20.12 -12.00 -0.31
N LEU A 170 -20.80 -12.80 0.52
CA LEU A 170 -20.18 -13.42 1.69
C LEU A 170 -19.23 -14.57 1.34
N ASN A 171 -19.28 -15.05 0.10
CA ASN A 171 -18.39 -16.10 -0.39
C ASN A 171 -18.38 -17.36 0.50
N GLY A 172 -19.56 -17.80 0.93
CA GLY A 172 -19.72 -18.96 1.82
C GLY A 172 -19.50 -18.67 3.30
N ALA A 173 -19.16 -17.44 3.69
CA ALA A 173 -19.10 -17.04 5.09
C ALA A 173 -20.49 -16.93 5.72
N GLU A 174 -20.53 -17.03 7.04
CA GLU A 174 -21.75 -16.86 7.82
C GLU A 174 -22.29 -15.44 7.72
N LEU A 175 -23.60 -15.29 7.94
CA LEU A 175 -24.21 -13.97 8.07
C LEU A 175 -23.66 -13.26 9.31
N PRO A 176 -23.45 -11.93 9.26
CA PRO A 176 -23.05 -11.20 10.45
C PRO A 176 -24.20 -11.13 11.47
N ASP A 177 -23.90 -10.58 12.65
CA ASP A 177 -24.90 -10.36 13.68
C ASP A 177 -26.08 -9.48 13.20
N GLU A 178 -27.19 -9.53 13.96
CA GLU A 178 -28.42 -8.83 13.61
C GLU A 178 -28.23 -7.31 13.50
N GLN A 179 -27.35 -6.74 14.31
CA GLN A 179 -27.04 -5.31 14.29
C GLN A 179 -26.35 -4.90 12.98
N THR A 180 -25.35 -5.68 12.54
CA THR A 180 -24.64 -5.46 11.28
C THR A 180 -25.56 -5.69 10.09
N LEU A 181 -26.42 -6.71 10.14
CA LEU A 181 -27.45 -6.93 9.12
C LEU A 181 -28.41 -5.74 9.03
N ALA A 182 -28.85 -5.19 10.16
CA ALA A 182 -29.71 -4.01 10.18
C ALA A 182 -29.01 -2.79 9.56
N ASN A 183 -27.72 -2.57 9.86
CA ASN A 183 -26.94 -1.49 9.28
C ASN A 183 -26.75 -1.65 7.76
N LEU A 184 -26.46 -2.86 7.29
CA LEU A 184 -26.35 -3.17 5.85
C LEU A 184 -27.68 -2.92 5.12
N ARG A 185 -28.81 -3.35 5.71
CA ARG A 185 -30.16 -3.07 5.16
C ARG A 185 -30.47 -1.57 5.13
N ALA A 186 -30.12 -0.83 6.18
CA ALA A 186 -30.31 0.63 6.23
C ALA A 186 -29.52 1.36 5.14
N ARG A 187 -28.43 0.74 4.64
CA ARG A 187 -27.62 1.21 3.53
C ARG A 187 -28.02 0.61 2.17
N ASN A 188 -29.14 -0.10 2.11
CA ASN A 188 -29.66 -0.79 0.91
C ASN A 188 -28.67 -1.78 0.28
N VAL A 189 -27.87 -2.44 1.10
CA VAL A 189 -26.91 -3.46 0.64
C VAL A 189 -27.64 -4.79 0.45
N SER A 190 -27.59 -5.32 -0.78
CA SER A 190 -28.03 -6.70 -1.05
C SER A 190 -26.99 -7.69 -0.55
N ILE A 191 -27.39 -8.85 -0.04
CA ILE A 191 -26.46 -9.85 0.51
C ILE A 191 -26.63 -11.18 -0.24
N ILE A 192 -25.52 -11.75 -0.71
CA ILE A 192 -25.45 -13.07 -1.34
C ILE A 192 -24.49 -13.92 -0.53
N SER A 193 -25.01 -14.96 0.13
CA SER A 193 -24.21 -15.85 0.98
C SER A 193 -23.40 -16.88 0.20
N GLU A 194 -23.81 -17.18 -1.02
CA GLU A 194 -23.27 -18.26 -1.84
C GLU A 194 -21.78 -18.08 -2.16
N PRO A 195 -20.97 -19.16 -2.21
CA PRO A 195 -19.58 -19.08 -2.64
C PRO A 195 -19.44 -18.51 -4.05
N VAL A 196 -18.46 -17.63 -4.22
CA VAL A 196 -18.05 -17.08 -5.51
C VAL A 196 -17.12 -18.06 -6.19
N LYS A 197 -17.44 -18.42 -7.43
CA LYS A 197 -16.68 -19.38 -8.23
C LYS A 197 -15.70 -18.69 -9.18
N ALA A 198 -16.13 -17.67 -9.91
CA ALA A 198 -15.31 -16.98 -10.90
C ALA A 198 -15.81 -15.56 -11.21
N LEU A 199 -14.91 -14.72 -11.72
CA LEU A 199 -15.20 -13.39 -12.25
C LEU A 199 -15.12 -13.40 -13.78
N HIS A 200 -16.14 -12.82 -14.41
CA HIS A 200 -16.33 -12.80 -15.86
C HIS A 200 -16.39 -11.38 -16.41
N GLY A 201 -15.99 -11.22 -17.68
CA GLY A 201 -15.95 -9.94 -18.39
C GLY A 201 -14.80 -9.88 -19.39
N ASN A 202 -14.74 -8.81 -20.18
CA ASN A 202 -13.71 -8.65 -21.20
C ASN A 202 -12.42 -8.09 -20.59
N ALA A 203 -11.33 -8.86 -20.66
CA ALA A 203 -10.03 -8.49 -20.13
C ALA A 203 -10.13 -7.97 -18.68
N GLN A 204 -9.68 -6.75 -18.41
CA GLN A 204 -9.68 -6.12 -17.09
C GLN A 204 -11.06 -5.59 -16.65
N GLN A 205 -12.06 -5.60 -17.51
CA GLN A 205 -13.41 -5.12 -17.17
C GLN A 205 -14.23 -6.27 -16.59
N LEU A 206 -14.78 -6.06 -15.40
CA LEU A 206 -15.74 -6.97 -14.79
C LEU A 206 -17.13 -6.72 -15.39
N ALA A 207 -17.87 -7.80 -15.64
CA ALA A 207 -19.26 -7.73 -16.08
C ALA A 207 -20.18 -8.59 -15.21
N ALA A 208 -19.67 -9.70 -14.66
CA ALA A 208 -20.45 -10.58 -13.81
C ALA A 208 -19.59 -11.42 -12.86
N ILE A 209 -20.21 -11.84 -11.76
CA ILE A 209 -19.69 -12.80 -10.79
C ILE A 209 -20.49 -14.10 -10.92
N GLU A 210 -19.80 -15.21 -11.17
CA GLU A 210 -20.37 -16.56 -11.17
C GLU A 210 -20.33 -17.12 -9.75
N LEU A 211 -21.46 -17.61 -9.27
CA LEU A 211 -21.58 -18.28 -7.98
C LEU A 211 -21.47 -19.80 -8.15
N ALA A 212 -21.29 -20.54 -7.05
CA ALA A 212 -21.13 -22.00 -7.08
C ALA A 212 -22.25 -22.77 -7.80
N SER A 213 -23.49 -22.28 -7.75
CA SER A 213 -24.65 -22.84 -8.47
C SER A 213 -24.61 -22.62 -9.99
N GLY A 214 -23.69 -21.80 -10.50
CA GLY A 214 -23.66 -21.34 -11.88
C GLY A 214 -24.52 -20.09 -12.14
N ARG A 215 -25.20 -19.54 -11.12
CA ARG A 215 -25.89 -18.25 -11.24
C ARG A 215 -24.88 -17.14 -11.52
N MET A 216 -25.21 -16.28 -12.49
CA MET A 216 -24.46 -15.08 -12.82
C MET A 216 -25.10 -13.86 -12.18
N VAL A 217 -24.30 -13.06 -11.47
CA VAL A 217 -24.73 -11.78 -10.90
C VAL A 217 -23.99 -10.67 -11.63
N GLU A 218 -24.71 -9.77 -12.28
CA GLU A 218 -24.08 -8.66 -12.99
C GLU A 218 -23.41 -7.71 -11.99
N THR A 219 -22.16 -7.33 -12.26
CA THR A 219 -21.34 -6.50 -11.38
C THR A 219 -20.29 -5.81 -12.23
N ASP A 220 -20.17 -4.50 -12.10
CA ASP A 220 -19.27 -3.68 -12.93
C ASP A 220 -17.93 -3.42 -12.23
N ALA A 221 -17.92 -3.37 -10.89
CA ALA A 221 -16.70 -3.33 -10.08
C ALA A 221 -16.87 -4.12 -8.77
N LEU A 222 -15.78 -4.75 -8.31
CA LEU A 222 -15.74 -5.52 -7.08
C LEU A 222 -14.72 -4.91 -6.11
N TYR A 223 -15.16 -4.58 -4.91
CA TYR A 223 -14.30 -4.15 -3.82
C TYR A 223 -13.97 -5.31 -2.89
N LEU A 224 -12.73 -5.37 -2.41
CA LEU A 224 -12.33 -6.27 -1.32
C LEU A 224 -11.25 -5.63 -0.46
N ALA A 225 -11.20 -6.02 0.81
CA ALA A 225 -10.10 -5.68 1.71
C ALA A 225 -9.14 -6.89 1.77
N PRO A 226 -8.10 -6.95 0.91
CA PRO A 226 -7.18 -8.08 0.93
C PRO A 226 -6.33 -8.09 2.21
N ARG A 227 -5.82 -9.26 2.58
CA ARG A 227 -4.74 -9.30 3.57
C ARG A 227 -3.51 -8.64 2.97
N THR A 228 -2.72 -7.97 3.80
CA THR A 228 -1.50 -7.30 3.36
C THR A 228 -0.27 -8.00 3.94
N ARG A 229 0.77 -8.10 3.11
CA ARG A 229 2.07 -8.64 3.50
C ARG A 229 3.17 -7.62 3.22
N LEU A 230 4.01 -7.37 4.22
CA LEU A 230 5.20 -6.54 4.06
C LEU A 230 6.15 -7.12 3.01
N ASN A 231 6.71 -6.27 2.14
CA ASN A 231 7.56 -6.74 1.03
C ASN A 231 8.98 -7.12 1.48
N SER A 232 9.34 -6.88 2.74
CA SER A 232 10.65 -7.17 3.31
C SER A 232 10.51 -7.52 4.79
N ASP A 233 11.39 -8.38 5.28
CA ASP A 233 11.55 -8.76 6.68
C ASP A 233 12.66 -7.95 7.38
N VAL A 234 13.29 -6.99 6.69
CA VAL A 234 14.39 -6.16 7.23
C VAL A 234 14.01 -5.50 8.56
N ALA A 235 12.77 -5.01 8.71
CA ALA A 235 12.29 -4.44 9.97
C ALA A 235 12.32 -5.47 11.12
N GLN A 236 11.92 -6.72 10.83
CA GLN A 236 11.88 -7.79 11.83
C GLN A 236 13.29 -8.23 12.22
N LYS A 237 14.20 -8.34 11.24
CA LYS A 237 15.62 -8.68 11.47
C LYS A 237 16.33 -7.61 12.31
N LEU A 238 15.98 -6.35 12.13
CA LEU A 238 16.45 -5.24 12.98
C LEU A 238 15.84 -5.23 14.38
N GLY A 239 14.77 -6.01 14.62
CA GLY A 239 14.05 -6.04 15.90
C GLY A 239 13.05 -4.90 16.08
N CYS A 240 12.60 -4.24 15.01
CA CYS A 240 11.54 -3.24 15.09
C CYS A 240 10.25 -3.88 15.62
N GLU A 241 9.57 -3.20 16.54
CA GLU A 241 8.25 -3.62 17.00
C GLU A 241 7.21 -3.46 15.88
N MET A 242 6.24 -4.37 15.87
CA MET A 242 5.18 -4.44 14.88
C MET A 242 3.83 -4.43 15.60
N GLU A 243 2.83 -3.83 14.98
CA GLU A 243 1.44 -3.84 15.43
C GLU A 243 0.59 -4.66 14.46
N ASP A 244 -0.41 -5.37 14.99
CA ASP A 244 -1.40 -6.09 14.21
C ASP A 244 -2.53 -5.14 13.80
N GLY A 245 -2.71 -4.97 12.49
CA GLY A 245 -3.84 -4.27 11.90
C GLY A 245 -4.91 -5.25 11.40
N PRO A 246 -6.08 -4.73 11.04
CA PRO A 246 -7.21 -5.56 10.63
C PRO A 246 -6.98 -6.33 9.32
N THR A 247 -6.04 -5.88 8.48
CA THR A 247 -5.67 -6.54 7.21
C THR A 247 -4.26 -7.13 7.22
N GLY A 248 -3.42 -6.77 8.19
CA GLY A 248 -2.02 -7.21 8.25
C GLY A 248 -1.20 -6.41 9.25
N ARG A 249 0.06 -6.83 9.44
CA ARG A 249 0.98 -6.17 10.36
C ARG A 249 1.64 -4.95 9.74
N PHE A 250 1.91 -3.95 10.56
CA PHE A 250 2.67 -2.76 10.19
C PHE A 250 3.70 -2.41 11.27
N ILE A 251 4.74 -1.68 10.90
CA ILE A 251 5.84 -1.28 11.78
C ILE A 251 5.35 -0.18 12.72
N ARG A 252 5.56 -0.38 14.02
CA ARG A 252 5.24 0.63 15.03
C ARG A 252 6.17 1.83 14.88
N THR A 253 5.59 3.02 14.81
CA THR A 253 6.36 4.27 14.78
C THR A 253 5.77 5.33 15.70
N ASP A 254 6.61 6.26 16.13
CA ASP A 254 6.16 7.47 16.82
C ASP A 254 5.64 8.56 15.84
N ALA A 255 5.29 9.73 16.38
CA ALA A 255 4.85 10.87 15.58
C ALA A 255 5.92 11.36 14.58
N GLN A 256 7.21 11.17 14.89
CA GLN A 256 8.36 11.51 14.06
C GLN A 256 8.74 10.42 13.06
N LYS A 257 7.98 9.32 13.00
CA LYS A 257 8.24 8.16 12.16
C LYS A 257 9.48 7.37 12.56
N THR A 258 9.93 7.53 13.80
CA THR A 258 10.99 6.70 14.40
C THR A 258 10.40 5.36 14.80
N THR A 259 11.12 4.27 14.52
CA THR A 259 10.78 2.93 15.04
C THR A 259 11.28 2.76 16.48
N THR A 260 11.08 1.58 17.06
CA THR A 260 11.66 1.24 18.38
C THR A 260 13.19 1.06 18.36
N ILE A 261 13.80 0.99 17.16
CA ILE A 261 15.25 0.91 17.01
C ILE A 261 15.81 2.31 16.75
N PRO A 262 16.67 2.85 17.65
CA PRO A 262 17.24 4.19 17.48
C PRO A 262 17.98 4.34 16.14
N GLY A 263 17.66 5.40 15.40
CA GLY A 263 18.26 5.67 14.09
C GLY A 263 17.60 4.94 12.90
N VAL A 264 16.57 4.11 13.16
CA VAL A 264 15.72 3.51 12.14
C VAL A 264 14.35 4.19 12.13
N TYR A 265 13.95 4.64 10.95
CA TYR A 265 12.67 5.29 10.67
C TYR A 265 11.87 4.42 9.70
N ALA A 266 10.54 4.53 9.70
CA ALA A 266 9.69 3.85 8.74
C ALA A 266 8.57 4.75 8.24
N ALA A 267 8.18 4.63 6.98
CA ALA A 267 7.17 5.49 6.37
C ALA A 267 6.35 4.78 5.29
N GLY A 268 5.13 5.27 5.07
CA GLY A 268 4.23 4.78 4.03
C GLY A 268 3.32 3.67 4.50
N ASP A 269 2.87 2.83 3.57
CA ASP A 269 1.90 1.77 3.84
C ASP A 269 2.38 0.79 4.93
N ILE A 270 3.68 0.69 5.16
CA ILE A 270 4.26 -0.20 6.17
C ILE A 270 4.10 0.32 7.61
N THR A 271 3.51 1.49 7.85
CA THR A 271 3.40 2.11 9.19
C THR A 271 1.96 2.44 9.62
N ARG A 272 0.95 1.98 8.88
CA ARG A 272 -0.47 2.29 9.15
C ARG A 272 -1.39 1.29 8.47
N GLY A 273 -2.61 1.12 8.99
CA GLY A 273 -3.64 0.27 8.37
C GLY A 273 -4.42 0.94 7.23
N ALA A 274 -4.51 2.27 7.23
CA ALA A 274 -5.16 3.04 6.16
C ALA A 274 -4.11 3.57 5.18
N HIS A 275 -4.34 3.39 3.87
CA HIS A 275 -3.34 3.66 2.83
C HIS A 275 -3.83 4.67 1.82
N ASN A 276 -2.97 5.63 1.47
CA ASN A 276 -3.08 6.43 0.24
C ASN A 276 -1.73 7.10 -0.05
N VAL A 277 -1.58 7.61 -1.27
CA VAL A 277 -0.33 8.27 -1.72
C VAL A 277 0.01 9.50 -0.86
N THR A 278 -0.98 10.29 -0.48
CA THR A 278 -0.80 11.52 0.31
C THR A 278 -0.19 11.23 1.70
N TRP A 279 -0.69 10.23 2.41
CA TRP A 279 -0.18 9.79 3.70
C TRP A 279 1.20 9.17 3.55
N ALA A 280 1.45 8.42 2.48
CA ALA A 280 2.78 7.90 2.21
C ALA A 280 3.82 9.02 2.03
N CYS A 281 3.48 10.04 1.24
CA CYS A 281 4.32 11.24 1.11
C CYS A 281 4.49 11.96 2.44
N ALA A 282 3.41 12.19 3.20
CA ALA A 282 3.47 12.88 4.48
C ALA A 282 4.37 12.17 5.49
N ASP A 283 4.22 10.84 5.63
CA ASP A 283 5.07 10.02 6.48
C ASP A 283 6.54 10.07 6.01
N GLY A 284 6.79 10.03 4.70
CA GLY A 284 8.12 10.18 4.12
C GLY A 284 8.75 11.54 4.44
N VAL A 285 8.01 12.64 4.28
CA VAL A 285 8.45 13.98 4.66
C VAL A 285 8.82 14.04 6.14
N THR A 286 7.96 13.51 7.01
CA THR A 286 8.22 13.47 8.46
C THR A 286 9.48 12.68 8.79
N ALA A 287 9.64 11.47 8.23
CA ALA A 287 10.82 10.65 8.43
C ALA A 287 12.11 11.33 7.93
N GLY A 288 12.08 11.93 6.73
CA GLY A 288 13.23 12.62 6.15
C GLY A 288 13.69 13.82 7.00
N MET A 289 12.75 14.60 7.53
CA MET A 289 13.07 15.68 8.47
C MET A 289 13.63 15.17 9.80
N ALA A 290 13.07 14.08 10.34
CA ALA A 290 13.52 13.48 11.59
C ALA A 290 14.94 12.90 11.46
N VAL A 291 15.23 12.22 10.35
CA VAL A 291 16.58 11.76 9.99
C VAL A 291 17.56 12.92 9.99
N HIS A 292 17.23 14.02 9.29
CA HIS A 292 18.13 15.18 9.24
C HIS A 292 18.38 15.77 10.64
N ARG A 293 17.36 15.94 11.46
CA ARG A 293 17.51 16.47 12.83
C ARG A 293 18.43 15.57 13.67
N ALA A 294 18.27 14.25 13.59
CA ALA A 294 19.10 13.29 14.31
C ALA A 294 20.53 13.11 13.77
N LEU A 295 20.87 13.77 12.65
CA LEU A 295 22.25 13.90 12.15
C LEU A 295 22.92 15.19 12.66
N VAL A 296 22.15 16.13 13.21
CA VAL A 296 22.63 17.42 13.71
C VAL A 296 22.76 17.43 15.23
N PHE A 297 21.79 16.84 15.92
CA PHE A 297 21.68 16.74 17.38
C PHE A 297 21.85 15.28 17.82
#